data_AF-G6AJ59-F1
#
_entry.id   AF-G6AJ59-F1
#
_cell.length_a   1.000
_cell.length_b   1.000
_cell.length_c   1.000
_cell.angle_alpha   90.00
_cell.angle_beta   90.00
_cell.angle_gamma   90.00
#
_symmetry.space_group_name_H-M   'P 1'
#
loop_
_entity.id
_entity.type
_entity.pdbx_description
1 polymer ?
#
loop_
_entity_poly.entity_id
_entity_poly.type
_entity_poly.pdbx_seq_one_letter_code
_entity_poly.pdbx_strand_id
1 'polypeptide(L)'
;MDIDLFEQGRDIFSNQYVILALTFAVFFFIKRLQRRTGWMLLNPILIAIVLIIIYLKITGVSFETYKTDAQLIDFWLKPAVVALGVPLYLQLDAIKRLWLPIVLSQLVGCLVGIVSVVTVAKLCGASDVIILSMASKSVTTPIAMEVTQSLGGIPSLTAAVVVITGIIGALVGFKALSLGHVNSPIAQGLSMGAASHAVGASTAMAYSSKYGAFASLGITLNGIFTALLTPTVLRLMGII
;
A
#
# COMPACT_ATOMS: atom_id res chain seq x y z
N MET A 1 -40.60 1.54 -22.25
CA MET A 1 -40.73 1.98 -20.84
C MET A 1 -39.73 1.21 -19.97
N ASP A 2 -38.53 0.92 -20.49
CA ASP A 2 -37.51 0.08 -19.80
C ASP A 2 -36.14 0.77 -19.74
N ILE A 3 -36.00 1.94 -20.37
CA ILE A 3 -34.76 2.74 -20.37
C ILE A 3 -34.63 3.56 -19.08
N ASP A 4 -35.77 3.95 -18.48
CA ASP A 4 -35.84 4.79 -17.28
C ASP A 4 -35.39 4.06 -16.00
N LEU A 5 -35.64 2.76 -15.89
CA LEU A 5 -35.27 1.97 -14.70
C LEU A 5 -33.76 1.70 -14.63
N PHE A 6 -33.10 1.54 -15.79
CA PHE A 6 -31.65 1.37 -15.85
C PHE A 6 -30.93 2.70 -15.62
N GLU A 7 -31.44 3.83 -16.15
CA GLU A 7 -30.87 5.16 -15.87
C GLU A 7 -31.13 5.62 -14.43
N GLN A 8 -32.36 5.51 -13.91
CA GLN A 8 -32.64 5.80 -12.49
C GLN A 8 -31.89 4.88 -11.53
N GLY A 9 -31.75 3.59 -11.89
CA GLY A 9 -30.92 2.65 -11.13
C GLY A 9 -29.47 3.12 -11.10
N ARG A 10 -28.91 3.49 -12.25
CA ARG A 10 -27.55 4.01 -12.38
C ARG A 10 -27.34 5.32 -11.61
N ASP A 11 -28.34 6.19 -11.51
CA ASP A 11 -28.29 7.42 -10.72
C ASP A 11 -28.29 7.14 -9.20
N ILE A 12 -29.06 6.14 -8.74
CA ILE A 12 -29.04 5.69 -7.34
C ILE A 12 -27.70 5.02 -7.01
N PHE A 13 -27.17 4.19 -7.92
CA PHE A 13 -25.89 3.50 -7.76
C PHE A 13 -24.65 4.40 -7.92
N SER A 14 -24.82 5.57 -8.53
CA SER A 14 -23.80 6.62 -8.62
C SER A 14 -23.89 7.64 -7.48
N ASN A 15 -24.83 7.46 -6.54
CA ASN A 15 -24.93 8.36 -5.40
C ASN A 15 -23.74 8.17 -4.45
N GLN A 16 -23.08 9.28 -4.13
CA GLN A 16 -21.95 9.33 -3.21
C GLN A 16 -22.18 8.58 -1.90
N TYR A 17 -23.36 8.74 -1.28
CA TYR A 17 -23.67 8.08 -0.01
C TYR A 17 -23.81 6.57 -0.16
N VAL A 18 -24.35 6.10 -1.29
CA VAL A 18 -24.50 4.67 -1.59
C VAL A 18 -23.13 4.02 -1.79
N ILE A 19 -22.25 4.66 -2.58
CA ILE A 19 -20.89 4.17 -2.82
C ILE A 19 -20.08 4.10 -1.52
N LEU A 20 -20.16 5.14 -0.69
CA LEU A 20 -19.49 5.17 0.62
C LEU A 20 -20.06 4.09 1.54
N ALA A 21 -21.38 4.02 1.69
CA ALA A 21 -22.04 3.02 2.53
C ALA A 21 -21.69 1.59 2.09
N LEU A 22 -21.69 1.31 0.80
CA LEU A 22 -21.29 0.03 0.23
C LEU A 22 -19.83 -0.29 0.56
N THR A 23 -18.91 0.65 0.35
CA THR A 23 -17.48 0.48 0.62
C THR A 23 -17.23 0.14 2.09
N PHE A 24 -17.86 0.90 3.01
CA PHE A 24 -17.77 0.64 4.44
C PHE A 24 -18.42 -0.69 4.83
N ALA A 25 -19.63 -0.98 4.33
CA ALA A 25 -20.36 -2.20 4.64
C ALA A 25 -19.57 -3.44 4.23
N VAL A 26 -19.04 -3.46 3.00
CA VAL A 26 -18.19 -4.54 2.50
C VAL A 26 -16.93 -4.69 3.36
N PHE A 27 -16.21 -3.59 3.61
CA PHE A 27 -14.98 -3.64 4.40
C PHE A 27 -15.22 -4.18 5.82
N PHE A 28 -16.23 -3.67 6.53
CA PHE A 28 -16.54 -4.10 7.90
C PHE A 28 -17.07 -5.54 7.95
N PHE A 29 -17.92 -5.92 6.99
CA PHE A 29 -18.43 -7.29 6.89
C PHE A 29 -17.28 -8.29 6.71
N ILE A 30 -16.39 -8.04 5.75
CA ILE A 30 -15.24 -8.92 5.51
C ILE A 30 -14.27 -8.90 6.67
N LYS A 31 -14.00 -7.74 7.29
CA LYS A 31 -13.16 -7.67 8.50
C LYS A 31 -13.73 -8.51 9.64
N ARG A 32 -15.06 -8.52 9.83
CA ARG A 32 -15.71 -9.34 10.85
C ARG A 32 -15.64 -10.83 10.50
N LEU A 33 -15.83 -11.17 9.22
CA LEU A 33 -15.72 -12.55 8.73
C LEU A 33 -14.29 -13.09 8.83
N GLN A 34 -13.28 -12.29 8.47
CA GLN A 34 -11.87 -12.62 8.59
C GLN A 34 -11.51 -12.89 10.06
N ARG A 35 -11.97 -12.05 10.99
CA ARG A 35 -11.74 -12.26 12.44
C ARG A 35 -12.37 -13.56 12.96
N ARG A 36 -13.50 -14.00 12.38
CA ARG A 36 -14.18 -15.25 12.78
C ARG A 36 -13.50 -16.50 12.23
N THR A 37 -12.96 -16.43 11.02
CA THR A 37 -12.43 -17.59 10.27
C THR A 37 -10.92 -17.73 10.38
N GLY A 38 -10.19 -16.64 10.67
CA GLY A 38 -8.73 -16.62 10.73
C GLY A 38 -8.05 -16.83 9.37
N TRP A 39 -8.80 -16.90 8.27
CA TRP A 39 -8.24 -17.18 6.94
C TRP A 39 -7.45 -15.99 6.41
N MET A 40 -6.17 -16.23 6.15
CA MET A 40 -5.21 -15.22 5.64
C MET A 40 -5.66 -14.60 4.31
N LEU A 41 -6.28 -15.40 3.42
CA LEU A 41 -6.79 -14.92 2.13
C LEU A 41 -7.99 -13.97 2.25
N LEU A 42 -8.68 -13.93 3.40
CA LEU A 42 -9.78 -12.99 3.64
C LEU A 42 -9.27 -11.59 4.02
N ASN A 43 -8.26 -11.08 3.30
CA ASN A 43 -7.78 -9.72 3.51
C ASN A 43 -8.91 -8.73 3.12
N PRO A 44 -9.40 -7.88 4.04
CA PRO A 44 -10.52 -6.98 3.77
C PRO A 44 -10.24 -6.01 2.63
N ILE A 45 -8.98 -5.62 2.44
CA ILE A 45 -8.57 -4.73 1.35
C ILE A 45 -8.72 -5.45 0.00
N LEU A 46 -8.17 -6.67 -0.12
CA LEU A 46 -8.24 -7.45 -1.35
C LEU A 46 -9.69 -7.71 -1.77
N ILE A 47 -10.52 -8.15 -0.82
CA ILE A 47 -11.91 -8.48 -1.11
C ILE A 47 -12.73 -7.23 -1.43
N ALA A 48 -12.51 -6.13 -0.71
CA ALA A 48 -13.17 -4.86 -1.04
C ALA A 48 -12.84 -4.41 -2.47
N ILE A 49 -11.58 -4.50 -2.89
CA ILE A 49 -11.17 -4.16 -4.26
C ILE A 49 -11.89 -5.05 -5.28
N VAL A 50 -11.87 -6.37 -5.09
CA VAL A 50 -12.52 -7.32 -6.01
C VAL A 50 -14.03 -7.05 -6.10
N LEU A 51 -14.70 -6.84 -4.97
CA LEU A 51 -16.14 -6.58 -4.95
C LEU A 51 -16.50 -5.23 -5.57
N ILE A 52 -15.70 -4.18 -5.34
CA ILE A 52 -15.91 -2.87 -5.97
C ILE A 52 -15.69 -2.98 -7.49
N ILE A 53 -14.67 -3.70 -7.95
CA ILE A 53 -14.46 -3.93 -9.39
C ILE A 53 -15.65 -4.66 -10.01
N ILE A 54 -16.17 -5.70 -9.35
CA ILE A 54 -17.36 -6.44 -9.81
C ILE A 54 -18.57 -5.50 -9.84
N TYR A 55 -18.78 -4.72 -8.78
CA TYR A 55 -19.86 -3.73 -8.70
C TYR A 55 -19.80 -2.76 -9.87
N LEU A 56 -18.66 -2.09 -10.10
CA LEU A 56 -18.51 -1.11 -11.18
C LEU A 56 -18.72 -1.74 -12.56
N LYS A 57 -18.29 -2.99 -12.77
CA LYS A 57 -18.52 -3.71 -14.03
C LYS A 57 -19.99 -4.07 -14.25
N ILE A 58 -20.72 -4.45 -13.19
CA ILE A 58 -22.14 -4.83 -13.28
C ILE A 58 -23.04 -3.59 -13.45
N THR A 59 -22.76 -2.53 -12.70
CA THR A 59 -23.57 -1.30 -12.72
C THR A 59 -23.21 -0.34 -13.87
N GLY A 60 -22.04 -0.53 -14.49
CA GLY A 60 -21.53 0.35 -15.54
C GLY A 60 -21.06 1.72 -15.03
N VAL A 61 -20.97 1.92 -13.71
CA VAL A 61 -20.46 3.15 -13.11
C VAL A 61 -18.97 3.28 -13.43
N SER A 62 -18.57 4.45 -13.94
CA SER A 62 -17.17 4.70 -14.28
C SER A 62 -16.29 4.76 -13.03
N PHE A 63 -15.03 4.35 -13.15
CA PHE A 63 -14.06 4.47 -12.05
C PHE A 63 -13.84 5.94 -11.64
N GLU A 64 -13.90 6.88 -12.58
CA GLU A 64 -13.74 8.30 -12.29
C GLU A 64 -14.90 8.85 -11.44
N THR A 65 -16.13 8.39 -11.70
CA THR A 65 -17.29 8.69 -10.85
C THR A 65 -17.07 8.16 -9.43
N TYR A 66 -16.75 6.87 -9.31
CA TYR A 66 -16.43 6.26 -8.01
C TYR A 66 -15.32 7.01 -7.27
N LYS A 67 -14.24 7.38 -7.96
CA LYS A 67 -13.10 8.10 -7.38
C LYS A 67 -13.51 9.50 -6.88
N THR A 68 -14.37 10.18 -7.62
CA THR A 68 -14.89 11.51 -7.27
C THR A 68 -15.79 11.42 -6.04
N ASP A 69 -16.64 10.40 -5.98
CA ASP A 69 -17.55 10.19 -4.86
C ASP A 69 -16.85 9.64 -3.60
N ALA A 70 -15.76 8.89 -3.79
CA ALA A 70 -14.92 8.39 -2.71
C ALA A 70 -14.00 9.47 -2.10
N GLN A 71 -14.12 10.75 -2.47
CA GLN A 71 -13.31 11.86 -1.92
C GLN A 71 -13.33 11.93 -0.39
N LEU A 72 -14.43 11.53 0.25
CA LEU A 72 -14.50 11.49 1.71
C LEU A 72 -13.50 10.48 2.30
N ILE A 73 -13.28 9.34 1.63
CA ILE A 73 -12.29 8.34 2.04
C ILE A 73 -10.87 8.94 1.91
N ASP A 74 -10.58 9.65 0.81
CA ASP A 74 -9.31 10.35 0.64
C ASP A 74 -9.11 11.44 1.71
N PHE A 75 -10.16 12.18 2.03
CA PHE A 75 -10.13 13.18 3.10
C PHE A 75 -9.75 12.56 4.44
N TRP A 76 -10.39 11.44 4.84
CA TRP A 76 -10.10 10.75 6.10
C TRP A 76 -8.75 10.02 6.12
N LEU A 77 -8.19 9.69 4.95
CA LEU A 77 -6.85 9.11 4.86
C LEU A 77 -5.78 10.09 5.36
N LYS A 78 -5.91 11.38 5.06
CA LYS A 78 -4.96 12.43 5.47
C LYS A 78 -4.76 12.52 7.00
N PRO A 79 -5.81 12.72 7.83
CA PRO A 79 -5.67 12.73 9.28
C PRO A 79 -5.30 11.36 9.86
N ALA A 80 -5.70 10.24 9.22
CA ALA A 80 -5.27 8.91 9.63
C ALA A 80 -3.74 8.75 9.51
N VAL A 81 -3.14 9.26 8.43
CA VAL A 81 -1.68 9.27 8.25
C VAL A 81 -1.01 10.15 9.31
N VAL A 82 -1.57 11.32 9.63
CA VAL A 82 -1.06 12.18 10.72
C VAL A 82 -1.14 11.47 12.08
N ALA A 83 -2.22 10.73 12.34
CA ALA A 83 -2.41 9.98 13.57
C ALA A 83 -1.38 8.84 13.76
N LEU A 84 -0.77 8.32 12.67
CA LEU A 84 0.37 7.40 12.77
C LEU A 84 1.60 8.05 13.44
N GLY A 85 1.63 9.37 13.58
CA GLY A 85 2.62 10.10 14.38
C GLY A 85 2.53 9.81 15.87
N VAL A 86 1.36 9.45 16.41
CA VAL A 86 1.17 9.15 17.85
C VAL A 86 2.00 7.94 18.30
N PRO A 87 1.91 6.75 17.68
CA PRO A 87 2.75 5.62 18.08
C PRO A 87 4.25 5.88 17.89
N LEU A 88 4.64 6.72 16.92
CA LEU A 88 6.02 7.18 16.76
C LEU A 88 6.45 8.07 17.93
N TYR A 89 5.60 9.03 18.31
CA TYR A 89 5.81 9.92 19.46
C TYR A 89 6.06 9.10 20.74
N LEU A 90 5.22 8.10 21.00
CA LEU A 90 5.34 7.22 22.16
C LEU A 90 6.62 6.35 22.17
N GLN A 91 7.30 6.20 21.04
CA GLN A 91 8.55 5.45 20.90
C GLN A 91 9.76 6.33 20.59
N LEU A 92 9.65 7.66 20.72
CA LEU A 92 10.69 8.61 20.31
C LEU A 92 12.04 8.36 20.98
N ASP A 93 12.05 8.00 22.26
CA ASP A 93 13.32 7.75 22.97
C ASP A 93 14.04 6.52 22.42
N ALA A 94 13.29 5.46 22.07
CA ALA A 94 13.85 4.28 21.44
C ALA A 94 14.37 4.60 20.03
N ILE A 95 13.62 5.40 19.26
CA ILE A 95 14.00 5.84 17.91
C ILE A 95 15.29 6.69 17.97
N LYS A 96 15.37 7.65 18.90
CA LYS A 96 16.56 8.49 19.10
C LYS A 96 17.79 7.67 19.47
N ARG A 97 17.64 6.62 20.29
CA ARG A 97 18.77 5.75 20.65
C ARG A 97 19.26 4.87 19.50
N LEU A 98 18.37 4.52 18.56
CA LEU A 98 18.64 3.59 17.47
C LEU A 98 18.60 4.25 16.09
N TRP A 99 18.69 5.58 16.01
CA TRP A 99 18.46 6.34 14.77
C TRP A 99 19.35 5.87 13.62
N LEU A 100 20.64 5.61 13.91
CA LEU A 100 21.61 5.22 12.90
C LEU A 100 21.34 3.81 12.34
N PRO A 101 21.18 2.75 13.16
CA PRO A 101 20.73 1.44 12.66
C PRO A 101 19.42 1.51 11.87
N ILE A 102 18.45 2.31 12.33
CA ILE A 102 17.17 2.48 11.65
C ILE A 102 17.38 3.05 10.26
N VAL A 103 18.03 4.21 10.15
CA VAL A 103 18.28 4.89 8.87
C VAL A 103 19.06 4.01 7.91
N LEU A 104 20.15 3.39 8.37
CA LEU A 104 20.98 2.52 7.51
C LEU A 104 20.20 1.30 7.02
N SER A 105 19.43 0.64 7.89
CA SER A 105 18.62 -0.53 7.50
C SER A 105 17.56 -0.18 6.47
N GLN A 106 16.92 0.99 6.61
CA GLN A 106 15.93 1.48 5.65
C GLN A 106 16.56 1.90 4.33
N LEU A 107 17.74 2.54 4.37
CA LEU A 107 18.48 2.91 3.16
C LEU A 107 18.85 1.67 2.34
N VAL A 108 19.45 0.66 2.99
CA VAL A 108 19.80 -0.60 2.34
C VAL A 108 18.55 -1.32 1.84
N GLY A 109 17.49 -1.41 2.64
CA GLY A 109 16.23 -2.01 2.25
C GLY A 109 15.58 -1.34 1.03
N CYS A 110 15.62 -0.01 0.96
CA CYS A 110 15.14 0.78 -0.17
C CYS A 110 15.93 0.47 -1.44
N LEU A 111 17.27 0.54 -1.38
CA LEU A 111 18.14 0.26 -2.51
C LEU A 111 17.95 -1.17 -3.03
N VAL A 112 17.93 -2.15 -2.13
CA VAL A 112 17.65 -3.56 -2.48
C VAL A 112 16.27 -3.69 -3.10
N GLY A 113 15.26 -3.01 -2.57
CA GLY A 113 13.90 -3.02 -3.11
C GLY A 113 13.82 -2.50 -4.54
N ILE A 114 14.44 -1.35 -4.83
CA ILE A 114 14.46 -0.74 -6.18
C ILE A 114 15.28 -1.60 -7.14
N VAL A 115 16.52 -1.96 -6.76
CA VAL A 115 17.42 -2.74 -7.63
C VAL A 115 16.83 -4.11 -7.94
N SER A 116 16.25 -4.79 -6.94
CA SER A 116 15.66 -6.12 -7.14
C SER A 116 14.47 -6.07 -8.11
N VAL A 117 13.54 -5.13 -7.94
CA VAL A 117 12.36 -5.07 -8.82
C VAL A 117 12.75 -4.70 -10.25
N VAL A 118 13.67 -3.75 -10.42
CA VAL A 118 14.15 -3.34 -11.76
C VAL A 118 14.88 -4.49 -12.44
N THR A 119 15.75 -5.20 -11.70
CA THR A 119 16.51 -6.32 -12.25
C THR A 119 15.59 -7.47 -12.64
N VAL A 120 14.65 -7.87 -11.77
CA VAL A 120 13.68 -8.92 -12.08
C VAL A 120 12.80 -8.53 -13.27
N ALA A 121 12.31 -7.29 -13.33
CA ALA A 121 11.51 -6.82 -14.46
C ALA A 121 12.28 -6.85 -15.78
N LYS A 122 13.55 -6.41 -15.79
CA LYS A 122 14.44 -6.54 -16.97
C LYS A 122 14.63 -7.99 -17.40
N LEU A 123 14.91 -8.90 -16.45
CA LEU A 123 15.12 -10.31 -16.75
C LEU A 123 13.86 -10.99 -17.31
N CYS A 124 12.69 -10.53 -16.91
CA CYS A 124 11.41 -10.97 -17.47
C CYS A 124 11.07 -10.32 -18.83
N GLY A 125 11.93 -9.43 -19.36
CA GLY A 125 11.69 -8.74 -20.63
C GLY A 125 10.63 -7.63 -20.58
N ALA A 126 10.40 -7.03 -19.41
CA ALA A 126 9.47 -5.91 -19.27
C ALA A 126 9.97 -4.67 -20.03
N SER A 127 9.05 -3.89 -20.62
CA SER A 127 9.39 -2.62 -21.26
C SER A 127 9.79 -1.56 -20.23
N ASP A 128 10.54 -0.54 -20.65
CA ASP A 128 11.01 0.54 -19.75
C ASP A 128 9.85 1.22 -19.02
N VAL A 129 8.73 1.48 -19.70
CA VAL A 129 7.53 2.07 -19.09
C VAL A 129 6.98 1.20 -17.94
N ILE A 130 7.01 -0.14 -18.09
CA ILE A 130 6.60 -1.06 -17.03
C ILE A 130 7.62 -1.03 -15.88
N ILE A 131 8.92 -1.04 -16.19
CA ILE A 131 9.99 -0.97 -15.19
C ILE A 131 9.87 0.31 -14.36
N LEU A 132 9.68 1.46 -15.00
CA LEU A 132 9.45 2.75 -14.36
C LEU A 132 8.24 2.71 -13.43
N SER A 133 7.16 2.05 -13.85
CA SER A 133 5.94 1.86 -13.05
C SER A 133 6.10 0.92 -11.86
N MET A 134 7.13 0.06 -11.86
CA MET A 134 7.37 -0.90 -10.79
C MET A 134 8.46 -0.45 -9.82
N ALA A 135 9.34 0.46 -10.24
CA ALA A 135 10.53 0.87 -9.49
C ALA A 135 10.20 1.44 -8.09
N SER A 136 9.09 2.17 -7.98
CA SER A 136 8.64 2.80 -6.74
C SER A 136 7.61 1.98 -5.94
N LYS A 137 7.41 0.69 -6.27
CA LYS A 137 6.30 -0.11 -5.70
C LYS A 137 6.30 -0.26 -4.16
N SER A 138 7.45 -0.07 -3.51
CA SER A 138 7.63 -0.39 -2.08
C SER A 138 7.35 0.79 -1.15
N VAL A 139 6.47 1.72 -1.54
CA VAL A 139 5.99 2.81 -0.68
C VAL A 139 4.46 2.89 -0.74
N THR A 140 3.87 3.88 -0.05
CA THR A 140 2.43 4.07 -0.11
C THR A 140 1.99 4.53 -1.50
N THR A 141 0.79 4.10 -1.90
CA THR A 141 0.22 4.36 -3.22
C THR A 141 0.36 5.82 -3.68
N PRO A 142 0.06 6.85 -2.87
CA PRO A 142 0.20 8.23 -3.31
C PRO A 142 1.64 8.62 -3.68
N ILE A 143 2.61 8.23 -2.84
CA ILE A 143 4.03 8.53 -3.09
C ILE A 143 4.51 7.77 -4.33
N ALA A 144 4.18 6.49 -4.46
CA ALA A 144 4.60 5.66 -5.57
C ALA A 144 4.06 6.18 -6.91
N MET A 145 2.78 6.58 -6.94
CA MET A 145 2.13 7.15 -8.11
C MET A 145 2.80 8.47 -8.54
N GLU A 146 3.11 9.36 -7.60
CA GLU A 146 3.75 10.64 -7.88
C GLU A 146 5.18 10.47 -8.43
N VAL A 147 5.97 9.60 -7.80
CA VAL A 147 7.33 9.25 -8.27
C VAL A 147 7.25 8.66 -9.67
N THR A 148 6.31 7.74 -9.92
CA THR A 148 6.14 7.12 -11.23
C THR A 148 5.74 8.13 -12.30
N GLN A 149 4.80 9.01 -11.98
CA GLN A 149 4.34 10.05 -12.90
C GLN A 149 5.48 11.00 -13.28
N SER A 150 6.32 11.37 -12.30
CA SER A 150 7.51 12.20 -12.52
C SER A 150 8.56 11.55 -13.42
N LEU A 151 8.57 10.21 -13.48
CA LEU A 151 9.48 9.41 -14.29
C LEU A 151 8.91 9.00 -15.66
N GLY A 152 7.64 9.34 -15.96
CA GLY A 152 6.98 8.96 -17.22
C GLY A 152 6.45 7.52 -17.26
N GLY A 153 6.29 6.86 -16.09
CA GLY A 153 5.62 5.57 -15.99
C GLY A 153 4.09 5.67 -15.94
N ILE A 154 3.42 4.57 -15.58
CA ILE A 154 1.97 4.43 -15.52
C ILE A 154 1.52 4.38 -14.04
N PRO A 155 0.92 5.46 -13.49
CA PRO A 155 0.52 5.51 -12.08
C PRO A 155 -0.54 4.46 -11.69
N SER A 156 -1.48 4.16 -12.59
CA SER A 156 -2.52 3.15 -12.32
C SER A 156 -1.93 1.73 -12.17
N LEU A 157 -0.94 1.37 -12.98
CA LEU A 157 -0.19 0.12 -12.84
C LEU A 157 0.58 0.10 -11.52
N THR A 158 1.23 1.21 -11.18
CA THR A 158 1.97 1.37 -9.91
C THR A 158 1.06 1.10 -8.71
N ALA A 159 -0.13 1.71 -8.70
CA ALA A 159 -1.09 1.52 -7.62
C ALA A 159 -1.50 0.05 -7.45
N ALA A 160 -1.73 -0.66 -8.56
CA ALA A 160 -2.04 -2.09 -8.53
C ALA A 160 -0.87 -2.91 -7.96
N VAL A 161 0.35 -2.66 -8.42
CA VAL A 161 1.56 -3.38 -7.97
C VAL A 161 1.84 -3.11 -6.49
N VAL A 162 1.75 -1.85 -6.03
CA VAL A 162 1.87 -1.48 -4.62
C VAL A 162 0.91 -2.32 -3.79
N VAL A 163 -0.40 -2.28 -4.11
CA VAL A 163 -1.42 -3.02 -3.36
C VAL A 163 -1.13 -4.52 -3.33
N ILE A 164 -0.79 -5.14 -4.47
CA ILE A 164 -0.46 -6.56 -4.56
C ILE A 164 0.74 -6.89 -3.65
N THR A 165 1.82 -6.12 -3.75
CA THR A 165 3.02 -6.36 -2.95
C THR A 165 2.79 -6.14 -1.47
N GLY A 166 1.98 -5.16 -1.09
CA GLY A 166 1.56 -4.94 0.29
C GLY A 166 0.76 -6.09 0.87
N ILE A 167 -0.18 -6.62 0.10
CA ILE A 167 -0.99 -7.77 0.51
C ILE A 167 -0.09 -8.99 0.66
N ILE A 168 0.75 -9.31 -0.34
CA ILE A 168 1.69 -10.44 -0.26
C ILE A 168 2.58 -10.28 0.98
N GLY A 169 3.21 -9.12 1.15
CA GLY A 169 4.10 -8.86 2.28
C GLY A 169 3.40 -8.89 3.63
N ALA A 170 2.14 -8.45 3.74
CA ALA A 170 1.34 -8.60 4.95
C ALA A 170 1.03 -10.08 5.30
N LEU A 171 0.89 -10.94 4.29
CA LEU A 171 0.61 -12.37 4.48
C LEU A 171 1.88 -13.18 4.79
N VAL A 172 2.98 -12.91 4.09
CA VAL A 172 4.19 -13.74 4.18
C VAL A 172 5.34 -13.08 4.92
N GLY A 173 5.31 -11.76 5.16
CA GLY A 173 6.45 -10.99 5.64
C GLY A 173 6.97 -11.43 7.01
N PHE A 174 6.09 -11.60 8.01
CA PHE A 174 6.51 -12.12 9.32
C PHE A 174 7.07 -13.55 9.25
N LYS A 175 6.51 -14.41 8.37
CA LYS A 175 7.04 -15.76 8.15
C LYS A 175 8.42 -15.71 7.50
N ALA A 176 8.60 -14.87 6.48
CA ALA A 176 9.90 -14.68 5.82
C ALA A 176 10.96 -14.16 6.79
N LEU A 177 10.60 -13.22 7.67
CA LEU A 177 11.49 -12.72 8.73
C LEU A 177 11.85 -13.81 9.75
N SER A 178 10.89 -14.65 10.12
CA SER A 178 11.13 -15.79 11.01
C SER A 178 12.06 -16.84 10.38
N LEU A 179 11.90 -17.13 9.08
CA LEU A 179 12.82 -18.01 8.34
C LEU A 179 14.25 -17.44 8.27
N GLY A 180 14.36 -16.11 8.16
CA GLY A 180 15.62 -15.38 8.28
C GLY A 180 16.16 -15.23 9.70
N HIS A 181 15.53 -15.88 10.70
CA HIS A 181 15.89 -15.79 12.12
C HIS A 181 15.90 -14.35 12.69
N VAL A 182 15.11 -13.44 12.11
CA VAL A 182 14.97 -12.06 12.58
C VAL A 182 13.94 -12.03 13.71
N ASN A 183 14.41 -12.01 14.95
CA ASN A 183 13.54 -12.06 16.15
C ASN A 183 13.26 -10.69 16.78
N SER A 184 13.98 -9.64 16.36
CA SER A 184 13.84 -8.30 16.96
C SER A 184 12.53 -7.64 16.52
N PRO A 185 11.65 -7.21 17.46
CA PRO A 185 10.42 -6.50 17.13
C PRO A 185 10.65 -5.21 16.33
N ILE A 186 11.79 -4.56 16.56
CA ILE A 186 12.19 -3.33 15.86
C ILE A 186 12.52 -3.65 14.40
N ALA A 187 13.37 -4.66 14.18
CA ALA A 187 13.75 -5.08 12.84
C ALA A 187 12.54 -5.61 12.06
N GLN A 188 11.73 -6.47 12.68
CA GLN A 188 10.51 -6.98 12.06
C GLN A 188 9.52 -5.86 11.71
N GLY A 189 9.27 -4.93 12.63
CA GLY A 189 8.42 -3.77 12.38
C GLY A 189 8.91 -2.94 11.18
N LEU A 190 10.18 -2.51 11.22
CA LEU A 190 10.82 -1.74 10.15
C LEU A 190 10.75 -2.45 8.80
N SER A 191 11.05 -3.76 8.76
CA SER A 191 10.98 -4.56 7.53
C SER A 191 9.56 -4.69 6.99
N MET A 192 8.56 -4.89 7.86
CA MET A 192 7.16 -4.96 7.44
C MET A 192 6.68 -3.63 6.84
N GLY A 193 7.07 -2.51 7.46
CA GLY A 193 6.78 -1.16 6.95
C GLY A 193 7.45 -0.88 5.60
N ALA A 194 8.74 -1.22 5.46
CA ALA A 194 9.49 -0.98 4.23
C ALA A 194 9.02 -1.85 3.06
N ALA A 195 8.80 -3.15 3.29
CA ALA A 195 8.49 -4.10 2.24
C ALA A 195 7.00 -4.10 1.84
N SER A 196 6.11 -3.82 2.81
CA SER A 196 4.66 -4.03 2.67
C SER A 196 3.82 -2.79 3.01
N HIS A 197 4.48 -1.64 3.20
CA HIS A 197 3.90 -0.31 3.38
C HIS A 197 2.73 -0.30 4.40
N ALA A 198 1.69 0.52 4.15
CA ALA A 198 0.55 0.68 5.07
C ALA A 198 -0.15 -0.64 5.42
N VAL A 199 -0.22 -1.59 4.49
CA VAL A 199 -0.86 -2.90 4.73
C VAL A 199 -0.03 -3.70 5.73
N GLY A 200 1.28 -3.76 5.56
CA GLY A 200 2.20 -4.39 6.51
C GLY A 200 2.20 -3.75 7.88
N ALA A 201 2.17 -2.41 7.96
CA ALA A 201 2.07 -1.73 9.24
C ALA A 201 0.75 -2.02 9.95
N SER A 202 -0.37 -2.10 9.23
CA SER A 202 -1.64 -2.50 9.83
C SER A 202 -1.60 -3.93 10.39
N THR A 203 -0.90 -4.85 9.71
CA THR A 203 -0.65 -6.20 10.21
C THR A 203 0.27 -6.18 11.44
N ALA A 204 1.33 -5.38 11.42
CA ALA A 204 2.26 -5.23 12.54
C ALA A 204 1.58 -4.63 13.78
N MET A 205 0.69 -3.65 13.61
CA MET A 205 -0.11 -3.07 14.70
C MET A 205 -1.01 -4.10 15.40
N ALA A 206 -1.44 -5.14 14.70
CA ALA A 206 -2.23 -6.21 15.29
C ALA A 206 -1.41 -7.10 16.26
N TYR A 207 -0.08 -7.11 16.17
CA TYR A 207 0.80 -7.81 17.11
C TYR A 207 1.04 -6.99 18.37
N SER A 208 1.50 -5.75 18.24
CA SER A 208 1.58 -4.80 19.34
C SER A 208 1.79 -3.36 18.86
N SER A 209 1.57 -2.39 19.76
CA SER A 209 1.85 -0.97 19.50
C SER A 209 3.32 -0.72 19.12
N LYS A 210 4.26 -1.49 19.67
CA LYS A 210 5.69 -1.38 19.35
C LYS A 210 5.97 -1.80 17.91
N TYR A 211 5.44 -2.94 17.46
CA TYR A 211 5.55 -3.38 16.06
C TYR A 211 4.97 -2.34 15.10
N GLY A 212 3.78 -1.83 15.44
CA GLY A 212 3.12 -0.78 14.68
C GLY A 212 3.93 0.50 14.54
N ALA A 213 4.51 0.99 15.65
CA ALA A 213 5.33 2.21 15.65
C ALA A 213 6.54 2.10 14.71
N PHE A 214 7.31 1.02 14.82
CA PHE A 214 8.47 0.81 13.96
C PHE A 214 8.09 0.49 12.51
N ALA A 215 6.95 -0.14 12.25
CA ALA A 215 6.43 -0.28 10.89
C ALA A 215 6.00 1.06 10.28
N SER A 216 5.34 1.92 11.03
CA SER A 216 5.05 3.30 10.59
C SER A 216 6.34 4.07 10.29
N LEU A 217 7.39 3.89 11.10
CA LEU A 217 8.69 4.51 10.84
C LEU A 217 9.30 3.99 9.53
N GLY A 218 9.22 2.67 9.29
CA GLY A 218 9.67 2.05 8.05
C GLY A 218 8.93 2.59 6.83
N ILE A 219 7.61 2.77 6.90
CA ILE A 219 6.83 3.41 5.83
C ILE A 219 7.37 4.81 5.52
N THR A 220 7.53 5.64 6.54
CA THR A 220 7.92 7.05 6.36
C THR A 220 9.32 7.16 5.78
N LEU A 221 10.30 6.45 6.35
CA LEU A 221 11.69 6.50 5.88
C LEU A 221 11.83 5.89 4.48
N ASN A 222 11.21 4.74 4.23
CA ASN A 222 11.25 4.13 2.90
C ASN A 222 10.52 4.99 1.85
N GLY A 223 9.46 5.70 2.25
CA GLY A 223 8.80 6.73 1.46
C GLY A 223 9.75 7.82 0.98
N ILE A 224 10.46 8.43 1.91
CA ILE A 224 11.46 9.48 1.65
C ILE A 224 12.58 8.95 0.76
N PHE A 225 13.17 7.81 1.13
CA PHE A 225 14.28 7.24 0.37
C PHE A 225 13.88 6.81 -1.03
N THR A 226 12.73 6.17 -1.21
CA THR A 226 12.28 5.77 -2.54
C THR A 226 12.03 6.99 -3.42
N ALA A 227 11.40 8.04 -2.90
CA ALA A 227 11.15 9.27 -3.65
C ALA A 227 12.45 9.95 -4.11
N LEU A 228 13.47 9.98 -3.26
CA LEU A 228 14.76 10.59 -3.56
C LEU A 228 15.66 9.71 -4.45
N LEU A 229 15.70 8.40 -4.19
CA LEU A 229 16.69 7.49 -4.76
C LEU A 229 16.22 6.80 -6.04
N THR A 230 14.92 6.64 -6.26
CA THR A 230 14.41 5.93 -7.45
C THR A 230 14.94 6.53 -8.76
N PRO A 231 14.88 7.87 -9.00
CA PRO A 231 15.41 8.46 -10.22
C PRO A 231 16.92 8.20 -10.39
N THR A 232 17.70 8.34 -9.31
CA THR A 232 19.15 8.14 -9.33
C THR A 232 19.52 6.69 -9.60
N VAL A 233 18.86 5.74 -8.93
CA VAL A 233 19.11 4.30 -9.11
C VAL A 233 18.76 3.88 -10.53
N LEU A 234 17.63 4.34 -11.08
CA LEU A 234 17.24 4.02 -12.45
C LEU A 234 18.25 4.55 -13.48
N ARG A 235 18.78 5.76 -13.28
CA ARG A 235 19.86 6.31 -14.11
C ARG A 235 21.13 5.48 -14.01
N LEU A 236 21.54 5.08 -12.80
CA LEU A 236 22.71 4.22 -12.60
C LEU A 236 22.54 2.83 -13.23
N MET A 237 21.30 2.33 -13.32
CA MET A 237 20.97 1.07 -13.97
C MET A 237 20.73 1.21 -15.49
N GLY A 238 20.88 2.41 -16.06
CA GLY A 238 20.70 2.68 -17.49
C GLY A 238 19.28 2.47 -17.99
N ILE A 239 18.27 2.77 -17.18
CA ILE A 239 16.85 2.77 -17.60
C ILE A 239 16.43 4.14 -18.15
N ILE A 240 16.99 5.22 -17.60
CA ILE A 240 16.75 6.63 -17.96
C ILE A 240 18.06 7.41 -17.98
#